data_AF-F0LIZ8-F1
#
_entry.id   AF-F0LIZ8-F1
#
_cell.length_a   1.000
_cell.length_b   1.000
_cell.length_c   1.000
_cell.angle_alpha   90.00
_cell.angle_beta   90.00
_cell.angle_gamma   90.00
#
_symmetry.space_group_name_H-M   'P 1'
#
loop_
_entity.id
_entity.type
_entity.pdbx_description
1 polymer ?
#
loop_
_entity_poly.entity_id
_entity_poly.type
_entity_poly.pdbx_seq_one_letter_code
_entity_poly.pdbx_strand_id
1 'polypeptide(L)'
;MICPIIREVVEIVIGFSVISLYFSKRFPLMYKSHLALAIGAFFLSEPILDYLFGMDSTILEFIGALLLLWVVERFIAVNKNSRISFYTLIIGGFAGVLGFALNKNLAYFHIGTLTAFAFISLRMGKAVEVVRWEHRDVFLISSIFLFAGAIAFASALFMLSLFLYYGGIFIFMLAVMEIMHGIM
;
A
#
# COMPACT_ATOMS: atom_id res chain seq x y z
N MET A 1 10.75 13.90 -15.85
CA MET A 1 10.93 14.22 -14.43
C MET A 1 9.67 13.80 -13.71
N ILE A 2 9.74 12.72 -12.93
CA ILE A 2 8.69 12.35 -11.97
C ILE A 2 8.71 13.44 -10.90
N CYS A 3 7.56 13.99 -10.51
CA CYS A 3 7.50 14.95 -9.41
C CYS A 3 7.80 14.18 -8.11
N PRO A 4 9.00 14.32 -7.50
CA PRO A 4 9.38 13.53 -6.32
C PRO A 4 8.38 13.76 -5.18
N ILE A 5 7.89 14.99 -5.10
CA ILE A 5 6.96 15.51 -4.10
C ILE A 5 5.69 14.66 -3.96
N ILE A 6 5.10 14.17 -5.06
CA ILE A 6 3.83 13.41 -4.96
C ILE A 6 4.08 12.02 -4.37
N ARG A 7 5.18 11.38 -4.76
CA ARG A 7 5.56 10.04 -4.29
C ARG A 7 5.94 10.09 -2.80
N GLU A 8 6.80 11.03 -2.43
CA GLU A 8 7.22 11.26 -1.04
C GLU A 8 6.01 11.55 -0.12
N VAL A 9 5.04 12.35 -0.60
CA VAL A 9 3.82 12.63 0.16
C VAL A 9 3.02 11.35 0.42
N VAL A 10 2.92 10.45 -0.55
CA VAL A 10 2.21 9.18 -0.38
C VAL A 10 2.90 8.30 0.66
N GLU A 11 4.22 8.16 0.59
CA GLU A 11 5.03 7.39 1.55
C GLU A 11 4.90 7.96 2.97
N ILE A 12 4.98 9.28 3.12
CA ILE A 12 4.78 9.98 4.40
C ILE A 12 3.38 9.70 4.96
N VAL A 13 2.34 9.82 4.12
CA VAL A 13 0.96 9.56 4.51
C VAL A 13 0.77 8.11 4.94
N ILE A 14 1.35 7.15 4.22
CA ILE A 14 1.34 5.73 4.60
C ILE A 14 2.07 5.54 5.94
N GLY A 15 3.26 6.11 6.10
CA GLY A 15 4.07 6.02 7.31
C GLY A 15 3.32 6.50 8.55
N PHE A 16 2.77 7.72 8.52
CA PHE A 16 1.98 8.26 9.63
C PHE A 16 0.73 7.43 9.91
N SER A 17 0.02 7.00 8.87
CA SER A 17 -1.18 6.18 9.01
C SER A 17 -0.83 4.86 9.70
N VAL A 18 0.19 4.15 9.22
CA VAL A 18 0.66 2.89 9.80
C VAL A 18 1.10 3.05 11.26
N ILE A 19 1.81 4.13 11.61
CA ILE A 19 2.18 4.41 13.01
C ILE A 19 0.94 4.68 13.85
N SER A 20 -0.02 5.48 13.36
CA SER A 20 -1.23 5.80 14.10
C SER A 20 -2.05 4.55 14.45
N LEU A 21 -2.02 3.53 13.59
CA LEU A 21 -2.67 2.24 13.83
C LEU A 21 -2.06 1.46 15.01
N TYR A 22 -0.80 1.74 15.39
CA TYR A 22 -0.21 1.20 16.61
C TYR A 22 -1.01 1.56 17.87
N PHE A 23 -1.63 2.74 17.88
CA PHE A 23 -2.36 3.26 19.03
C PHE A 23 -3.86 2.92 18.99
N SER A 24 -4.38 2.43 17.85
CA SER A 24 -5.82 2.24 17.67
C SER A 24 -6.28 0.80 17.95
N LYS A 25 -7.04 0.62 19.05
CA LYS A 25 -7.70 -0.66 19.38
C LYS A 25 -8.69 -1.12 18.30
N ARG A 26 -9.18 -0.21 17.45
CA ARG A 26 -10.12 -0.49 16.36
C ARG A 26 -9.45 -1.18 15.16
N PHE A 27 -8.13 -1.18 15.12
CA PHE A 27 -7.32 -1.97 14.19
C PHE A 27 -6.48 -2.99 14.98
N PRO A 28 -7.08 -4.12 15.40
CA PRO A 28 -6.42 -5.12 16.24
C PRO A 28 -5.11 -5.67 15.65
N LEU A 29 -5.00 -5.66 14.31
CA LEU A 29 -3.79 -6.08 13.57
C LEU A 29 -2.55 -5.30 14.00
N MET A 30 -2.69 -3.98 14.09
CA MET A 30 -1.58 -3.06 14.23
C MET A 30 -1.48 -2.52 15.65
N TYR A 31 -2.55 -2.60 16.44
CA TYR A 31 -2.59 -2.18 17.82
C TYR A 31 -1.47 -2.82 18.65
N LYS A 32 -0.59 -1.99 19.22
CA LYS A 32 0.59 -2.38 20.00
C LYS A 32 1.57 -3.33 19.27
N SER A 33 1.46 -3.48 17.95
CA SER A 33 2.37 -4.32 17.17
C SER A 33 3.67 -3.58 16.86
N HIS A 34 4.81 -4.07 17.32
CA HIS A 34 6.12 -3.50 16.95
C HIS A 34 6.35 -3.47 15.44
N LEU A 35 5.67 -4.36 14.72
CA LEU A 35 5.71 -4.44 13.26
C LEU A 35 5.06 -3.21 12.61
N ALA A 36 3.98 -2.67 13.20
CA ALA A 36 3.37 -1.42 12.75
C ALA A 36 4.34 -0.24 12.89
N LEU A 37 5.03 -0.12 14.03
CA LEU A 37 6.05 0.93 14.21
C LEU A 37 7.21 0.77 13.23
N ALA A 38 7.70 -0.46 13.02
CA ALA A 38 8.81 -0.72 12.11
C ALA A 38 8.46 -0.36 10.65
N ILE A 39 7.29 -0.77 10.16
CA ILE A 39 6.84 -0.44 8.80
C ILE A 39 6.57 1.06 8.68
N GLY A 40 5.90 1.65 9.67
CA GLY A 40 5.61 3.09 9.66
C GLY A 40 6.88 3.93 9.65
N ALA A 41 7.86 3.58 10.50
CA ALA A 41 9.16 4.24 10.52
C ALA A 41 9.93 4.04 9.21
N PHE A 42 9.85 2.85 8.60
CA PHE A 42 10.45 2.57 7.30
C PHE A 42 9.92 3.55 6.23
N PHE A 43 8.59 3.67 6.09
CA PHE A 43 7.96 4.58 5.13
C PHE A 43 8.18 6.07 5.44
N LEU A 44 8.41 6.45 6.71
CA LEU A 44 8.79 7.83 7.04
C LEU A 44 10.28 8.12 6.79
N SER A 45 11.14 7.11 6.96
CA SER A 45 12.59 7.26 6.79
C SER A 45 13.01 7.27 5.32
N GLU A 46 12.33 6.52 4.47
CA GLU A 46 12.69 6.36 3.06
C GLU A 46 12.67 7.68 2.26
N PRO A 47 11.65 8.55 2.32
CA PRO A 47 11.67 9.83 1.62
C PRO A 47 12.76 10.78 2.15
N ILE A 48 13.13 10.67 3.44
CA ILE A 48 14.25 11.44 4.02
C ILE A 48 15.58 10.95 3.45
N LEU A 49 15.75 9.63 3.32
CA LEU A 49 16.96 9.04 2.73
C LEU A 49 17.08 9.41 1.25
N ASP A 50 15.98 9.43 0.51
CA ASP A 50 15.97 9.88 -0.89
C ASP A 50 16.40 11.33 -1.03
N TYR A 51 15.87 12.21 -0.20
CA TYR A 51 16.27 13.61 -0.19
C TYR A 51 17.76 13.79 0.15
N LEU A 52 18.27 13.07 1.16
CA LEU A 52 19.65 13.21 1.63
C LEU A 52 20.69 12.58 0.69
N PHE A 53 20.37 11.44 0.07
CA PHE A 53 21.31 10.65 -0.72
C PHE A 53 21.05 10.71 -2.23
N GLY A 54 19.96 11.36 -2.68
CA GLY A 54 19.59 11.44 -4.09
C GLY A 54 19.30 10.07 -4.72
N MET A 55 18.85 9.12 -3.92
CA MET A 55 18.59 7.74 -4.36
C MET A 55 17.18 7.64 -4.99
N ASP A 56 17.03 6.77 -5.98
CA ASP A 56 15.71 6.34 -6.45
C ASP A 56 15.26 5.15 -5.61
N SER A 57 14.44 5.41 -4.60
CA SER A 57 13.94 4.37 -3.69
C SER A 57 12.78 3.54 -4.24
N THR A 58 12.46 3.57 -5.53
CA THR A 58 11.31 2.82 -6.08
C THR A 58 11.33 1.33 -5.68
N ILE A 59 12.52 0.75 -5.52
CA ILE A 59 12.70 -0.63 -5.01
C ILE A 59 12.30 -0.74 -3.53
N LEU A 60 12.67 0.22 -2.70
CA LEU A 60 12.34 0.22 -1.27
C LEU A 60 10.84 0.40 -1.07
N GLU A 61 10.20 1.33 -1.78
CA GLU A 61 8.74 1.49 -1.78
C GLU A 61 8.05 0.17 -2.18
N PHE A 62 8.53 -0.49 -3.23
CA PHE A 62 8.02 -1.79 -3.66
C PHE A 62 8.15 -2.87 -2.58
N ILE A 63 9.32 -2.99 -1.94
CA ILE A 63 9.53 -3.92 -0.83
C ILE A 63 8.61 -3.58 0.35
N GLY A 64 8.48 -2.30 0.68
CA GLY A 64 7.57 -1.81 1.73
C GLY A 64 6.11 -2.18 1.45
N ALA A 65 5.66 -2.02 0.22
CA ALA A 65 4.30 -2.40 -0.21
C ALA A 65 4.07 -3.91 -0.09
N LEU A 66 5.05 -4.75 -0.48
CA LEU A 66 4.97 -6.19 -0.30
C LEU A 66 4.95 -6.60 1.18
N LEU A 67 5.74 -5.95 2.03
CA LEU A 67 5.74 -6.19 3.48
C LEU A 67 4.38 -5.85 4.09
N LEU A 68 3.78 -4.71 3.71
CA LEU A 68 2.42 -4.34 4.12
C LEU A 68 1.39 -5.37 3.68
N LEU A 69 1.46 -5.82 2.42
CA LEU A 69 0.55 -6.85 1.90
C LEU A 69 0.68 -8.16 2.68
N TRP A 70 1.90 -8.56 3.04
CA TRP A 70 2.13 -9.76 3.86
C TRP A 70 1.50 -9.64 5.25
N VAL A 71 1.61 -8.47 5.88
CA VAL A 71 0.98 -8.19 7.18
C VAL A 71 -0.54 -8.29 7.09
N VAL A 72 -1.14 -7.74 6.03
CA VAL A 72 -2.59 -7.83 5.79
C VAL A 72 -3.03 -9.28 5.54
N GLU A 73 -2.29 -10.06 4.75
CA GLU A 73 -2.62 -11.48 4.54
C GLU A 73 -2.50 -12.31 5.83
N ARG A 74 -1.46 -12.06 6.64
CA ARG A 74 -1.28 -12.71 7.94
C ARG A 74 -2.44 -12.38 8.88
N PHE A 75 -2.91 -11.14 8.89
CA PHE A 75 -4.08 -10.74 9.67
C PHE A 75 -5.32 -11.53 9.32
N ILE A 76 -5.64 -11.60 8.02
CA ILE A 76 -6.83 -12.28 7.52
C ILE A 76 -6.76 -13.75 7.89
N ALA A 77 -5.60 -14.38 7.73
CA ALA A 77 -5.37 -15.77 8.08
C ALA A 77 -5.65 -16.07 9.55
N VAL A 78 -5.11 -15.25 10.46
CA VAL A 78 -5.32 -15.42 11.91
C VAL A 78 -6.80 -15.25 12.30
N ASN A 79 -7.49 -14.26 11.74
CA ASN A 79 -8.88 -13.97 12.13
C ASN A 79 -9.93 -14.85 11.44
N LYS A 80 -9.63 -15.41 10.27
CA LYS A 80 -10.49 -16.39 9.58
C LYS A 80 -10.14 -17.84 9.92
N ASN A 81 -9.17 -18.06 10.81
CA ASN A 81 -8.60 -19.37 11.13
C ASN A 81 -8.23 -20.16 9.86
N SER A 82 -7.61 -19.47 8.89
CA SER A 82 -7.24 -20.01 7.58
C SER A 82 -5.73 -19.94 7.37
N ARG A 83 -5.23 -20.63 6.34
CA ARG A 83 -3.83 -20.49 5.93
C ARG A 83 -3.58 -19.11 5.30
N ILE A 84 -2.35 -18.62 5.41
CA ILE A 84 -1.89 -17.40 4.73
C ILE A 84 -1.95 -17.64 3.22
N SER A 85 -2.60 -16.71 2.50
CA SER A 85 -2.64 -16.75 1.04
C SER A 85 -1.42 -16.03 0.48
N PHE A 86 -0.48 -16.79 -0.09
CA PHE A 86 0.69 -16.23 -0.77
C PHE A 86 0.40 -15.76 -2.20
N TYR A 87 -0.78 -16.06 -2.75
CA TYR A 87 -1.11 -15.73 -4.13
C TYR A 87 -1.01 -14.23 -4.44
N THR A 88 -1.55 -13.38 -3.57
CA THR A 88 -1.52 -11.92 -3.74
C THR A 88 -0.08 -11.37 -3.66
N LEU A 89 0.72 -11.89 -2.73
CA LEU A 89 2.15 -11.57 -2.61
C LEU A 89 2.93 -11.98 -3.85
N ILE A 90 2.71 -13.20 -4.35
CA ILE A 90 3.38 -13.73 -5.54
C ILE A 90 3.00 -12.89 -6.76
N ILE A 91 1.72 -12.54 -6.94
CA ILE A 91 1.28 -11.75 -8.09
C ILE A 91 1.85 -10.33 -8.02
N GLY A 92 1.79 -9.66 -6.86
CA GLY A 92 2.39 -8.32 -6.69
C GLY A 92 3.90 -8.33 -6.92
N GLY A 93 4.58 -9.34 -6.36
CA GLY A 93 6.02 -9.57 -6.54
C GLY A 93 6.38 -9.79 -8.02
N PHE A 94 5.65 -10.69 -8.67
CA PHE A 94 5.85 -11.02 -10.08
C PHE A 94 5.58 -9.82 -11.00
N ALA A 95 4.55 -9.01 -10.72
CA ALA A 95 4.25 -7.81 -11.51
C ALA A 95 5.42 -6.81 -11.50
N GLY A 96 6.03 -6.56 -10.33
CA GLY A 96 7.20 -5.68 -10.22
C GLY A 96 8.42 -6.23 -10.96
N VAL A 97 8.73 -7.52 -10.75
CA VAL A 97 9.86 -8.18 -11.41
C VAL A 97 9.68 -8.23 -12.93
N LEU A 98 8.47 -8.53 -13.42
CA LEU A 98 8.16 -8.55 -14.84
C LEU A 98 8.26 -7.15 -15.46
N GLY A 99 7.74 -6.12 -14.78
CA GLY A 99 7.86 -4.73 -15.20
C GLY A 99 9.32 -4.32 -15.40
N PHE A 100 10.18 -4.64 -14.43
CA PHE A 100 11.63 -4.42 -14.54
C PHE A 100 12.25 -5.27 -15.65
N ALA A 101 11.93 -6.55 -15.75
CA ALA A 101 12.56 -7.46 -16.71
C ALA A 101 12.32 -7.04 -18.16
N LEU A 102 11.13 -6.53 -18.48
CA LEU A 102 10.74 -6.09 -19.81
C LEU A 102 11.35 -4.73 -20.21
N ASN A 103 11.51 -3.82 -19.25
CA ASN A 103 11.94 -2.43 -19.54
C ASN A 103 13.39 -2.15 -19.16
N LYS A 104 14.01 -3.01 -18.34
CA LYS A 104 15.36 -2.86 -17.79
C LYS A 104 15.59 -1.54 -17.06
N ASN A 105 14.53 -0.98 -16.48
CA ASN A 105 14.54 0.29 -15.77
C ASN A 105 13.89 0.12 -14.39
N LEU A 106 14.58 0.58 -13.34
CA LEU A 106 14.17 0.46 -11.94
C LEU A 106 12.83 1.14 -11.65
N ALA A 107 12.48 2.19 -12.39
CA ALA A 107 11.19 2.87 -12.25
C ALA A 107 9.99 1.92 -12.47
N TYR A 108 10.17 0.82 -13.20
CA TYR A 108 9.09 -0.14 -13.48
C TYR A 108 8.78 -1.08 -12.32
N PHE A 109 9.56 -1.06 -11.23
CA PHE A 109 9.12 -1.69 -9.96
C PHE A 109 7.85 -1.03 -9.40
N HIS A 110 7.57 0.22 -9.78
CA HIS A 110 6.35 0.93 -9.39
C HIS A 110 5.05 0.20 -9.85
N ILE A 111 5.09 -0.57 -10.95
CA ILE A 111 3.96 -1.43 -11.33
C ILE A 111 3.66 -2.45 -10.23
N GLY A 112 4.71 -3.03 -9.65
CA GLY A 112 4.62 -3.95 -8.52
C GLY A 112 4.09 -3.26 -7.27
N THR A 113 4.55 -2.04 -6.98
CA THR A 113 4.07 -1.21 -5.86
C THR A 113 2.56 -0.97 -5.96
N LEU A 114 2.10 -0.47 -7.11
CA LEU A 114 0.68 -0.20 -7.37
C LEU A 114 -0.16 -1.47 -7.26
N THR A 115 0.33 -2.58 -7.81
CA THR A 115 -0.34 -3.89 -7.73
C THR A 115 -0.43 -4.39 -6.28
N ALA A 116 0.64 -4.24 -5.50
CA ALA A 116 0.67 -4.64 -4.10
C ALA A 116 -0.31 -3.81 -3.26
N PHE A 117 -0.34 -2.48 -3.44
CA PHE A 117 -1.33 -1.63 -2.79
C PHE A 117 -2.76 -1.95 -3.25
N ALA A 118 -2.97 -2.23 -4.53
CA ALA A 118 -4.28 -2.64 -5.03
C ALA A 118 -4.77 -3.91 -4.33
N PHE A 119 -3.89 -4.88 -4.10
CA PHE A 119 -4.22 -6.07 -3.32
C PHE A 119 -4.42 -5.76 -1.84
N ILE A 120 -3.61 -4.88 -1.23
CA ILE A 120 -3.84 -4.44 0.15
C ILE A 120 -5.26 -3.90 0.29
N SER A 121 -5.67 -2.96 -0.56
CA SER A 121 -7.02 -2.39 -0.58
C SER A 121 -8.09 -3.45 -0.78
N LEU A 122 -7.93 -4.32 -1.78
CA LEU A 122 -8.90 -5.39 -2.05
C LEU A 122 -9.06 -6.35 -0.87
N ARG A 123 -7.94 -6.75 -0.27
CA ARG A 123 -7.91 -7.72 0.84
C ARG A 123 -8.46 -7.11 2.10
N MET A 124 -8.19 -5.83 2.37
CA MET A 124 -8.81 -5.09 3.46
C MET A 124 -10.32 -5.01 3.27
N GLY A 125 -10.81 -4.70 2.07
CA GLY A 125 -12.25 -4.73 1.75
C GLY A 125 -12.92 -6.09 1.99
N LYS A 126 -12.21 -7.21 1.79
CA LYS A 126 -12.71 -8.57 2.13
C LYS A 126 -12.55 -8.94 3.62
N ALA A 127 -11.69 -8.22 4.33
CA ALA A 127 -11.46 -8.39 5.77
C ALA A 127 -12.44 -7.56 6.61
N VAL A 128 -12.98 -6.49 6.04
CA VAL A 128 -14.06 -5.65 6.59
C VAL A 128 -15.19 -6.49 7.19
N GLU A 129 -15.61 -7.57 6.53
CA GLU A 129 -16.68 -8.47 7.01
C GLU A 129 -16.32 -9.19 8.32
N VAL A 130 -15.02 -9.42 8.58
CA VAL A 130 -14.52 -10.04 9.82
C VAL A 130 -14.48 -9.04 10.95
N VAL A 131 -14.17 -7.77 10.64
CA VAL A 131 -14.02 -6.70 11.64
C VAL A 131 -15.30 -5.85 11.77
N ARG A 132 -16.32 -6.14 10.95
CA ARG A 132 -17.60 -5.42 10.85
C ARG A 132 -17.46 -3.94 10.53
N TRP A 133 -16.51 -3.58 9.66
CA TRP A 133 -16.47 -2.22 9.12
C TRP A 133 -17.54 -2.05 8.02
N GLU A 134 -17.95 -0.84 7.71
CA GLU A 134 -18.96 -0.59 6.65
C GLU A 134 -18.32 -0.16 5.32
N HIS A 135 -17.01 0.12 5.32
CA HIS A 135 -16.27 0.75 4.23
C HIS A 135 -15.79 -0.20 3.12
N ARG A 136 -16.41 -1.37 2.95
CA ARG A 136 -15.99 -2.39 1.97
C ARG A 136 -15.86 -1.80 0.56
N ASP A 137 -16.84 -0.99 0.15
CA ASP A 137 -16.88 -0.41 -1.20
C ASP A 137 -15.80 0.64 -1.40
N VAL A 138 -15.45 1.40 -0.36
CA VAL A 138 -14.38 2.41 -0.41
C VAL A 138 -13.02 1.75 -0.64
N PHE A 139 -12.75 0.64 0.05
CA PHE A 139 -11.54 -0.17 -0.19
C PHE A 139 -11.51 -0.81 -1.58
N LEU A 140 -12.67 -1.21 -2.11
CA LEU A 140 -12.76 -1.74 -3.47
C LEU A 140 -12.48 -0.65 -4.52
N ILE A 141 -13.03 0.56 -4.36
CA ILE A 141 -12.77 1.70 -5.25
C ILE A 141 -11.28 2.06 -5.23
N SER A 142 -10.67 2.13 -4.05
CA SER A 142 -9.22 2.33 -3.91
C SER A 142 -8.42 1.27 -4.68
N SER A 143 -8.81 -0.01 -4.57
CA SER A 143 -8.16 -1.10 -5.31
C SER A 143 -8.27 -0.92 -6.83
N ILE A 144 -9.45 -0.53 -7.33
CA ILE A 144 -9.68 -0.28 -8.76
C ILE A 144 -8.78 0.86 -9.25
N PHE A 145 -8.68 1.95 -8.50
CA PHE A 145 -7.79 3.07 -8.82
C PHE A 145 -6.35 2.62 -8.95
N LEU A 146 -5.86 1.82 -8.00
CA LEU A 146 -4.48 1.35 -7.96
C LEU A 146 -4.17 0.36 -9.10
N PHE A 147 -5.08 -0.57 -9.41
CA PHE A 147 -4.93 -1.45 -10.58
C PHE A 147 -4.96 -0.66 -11.89
N ALA A 148 -5.89 0.28 -12.04
CA ALA A 148 -5.93 1.16 -13.20
C ALA A 148 -4.66 2.01 -13.31
N GLY A 149 -4.10 2.45 -12.19
CA GLY A 149 -2.81 3.12 -12.11
C GLY A 149 -1.67 2.25 -12.64
N ALA A 150 -1.62 0.97 -12.22
CA ALA A 150 -0.60 0.04 -12.70
C ALA A 150 -0.67 -0.16 -14.23
N ILE A 151 -1.88 -0.28 -14.78
CA ILE A 151 -2.11 -0.39 -16.23
C ILE A 151 -1.71 0.91 -16.95
N ALA A 152 -2.07 2.07 -16.39
CA ALA A 152 -1.70 3.37 -16.93
C ALA A 152 -0.17 3.53 -16.99
N PHE A 153 0.55 3.14 -15.93
CA PHE A 153 2.01 3.15 -15.90
C PHE A 153 2.61 2.23 -16.97
N ALA A 154 2.12 0.99 -17.07
CA ALA A 154 2.55 0.03 -18.08
C ALA A 154 2.32 0.53 -19.51
N SER A 155 1.30 1.35 -19.72
CA SER A 155 0.95 1.97 -21.01
C SER A 155 1.63 3.32 -21.25
N ALA A 156 2.62 3.70 -20.42
CA ALA A 156 3.33 4.99 -20.45
C ALA A 156 2.45 6.24 -20.23
N LEU A 157 1.26 6.09 -19.62
CA LEU A 157 0.38 7.19 -19.21
C LEU A 157 0.75 7.67 -17.79
N PHE A 158 1.97 8.18 -17.62
CA PHE A 158 2.56 8.45 -16.30
C PHE A 158 1.76 9.43 -15.44
N MET A 159 1.23 10.52 -16.02
CA MET A 159 0.42 11.49 -15.27
C MET A 159 -0.88 10.88 -14.74
N LEU A 160 -1.53 10.04 -15.56
CA LEU A 160 -2.74 9.33 -15.14
C LEU A 160 -2.41 8.30 -14.05
N SER A 161 -1.29 7.58 -14.18
CA SER A 161 -0.81 6.66 -13.13
C SER A 161 -0.61 7.37 -11.80
N LEU A 162 0.03 8.53 -11.79
CA LEU A 162 0.27 9.31 -10.57
C LEU A 162 -1.04 9.79 -9.93
N PHE A 163 -1.97 10.30 -10.75
CA PHE A 163 -3.30 10.71 -10.27
C PHE A 163 -4.05 9.53 -9.63
N LEU A 164 -4.05 8.38 -10.29
CA LEU A 164 -4.71 7.17 -9.81
C LEU A 164 -4.02 6.58 -8.58
N TYR A 165 -2.69 6.66 -8.51
CA TYR A 165 -1.92 6.22 -7.35
C TYR A 165 -2.29 7.04 -6.11
N TYR A 166 -2.13 8.36 -6.21
CA TYR A 166 -2.45 9.27 -5.13
C TYR A 166 -3.92 9.16 -4.72
N GLY A 167 -4.85 9.18 -5.68
CA GLY A 167 -6.28 9.03 -5.41
C GLY A 167 -6.62 7.71 -4.73
N GLY A 168 -6.03 6.60 -5.20
CA GLY A 168 -6.24 5.28 -4.62
C GLY A 168 -5.76 5.18 -3.17
N ILE A 169 -4.57 5.70 -2.86
CA ILE A 169 -4.05 5.73 -1.48
C ILE A 169 -4.85 6.71 -0.62
N PHE A 170 -5.19 7.89 -1.14
CA PHE A 170 -5.95 8.89 -0.39
C PHE A 170 -7.32 8.35 0.03
N ILE A 171 -8.05 7.70 -0.88
CA ILE A 171 -9.34 7.04 -0.59
C ILE A 171 -9.16 5.94 0.47
N PHE A 172 -8.12 5.11 0.36
CA PHE A 172 -7.81 4.08 1.35
C PHE A 172 -7.59 4.70 2.74
N MET A 173 -6.81 5.77 2.82
CA MET A 173 -6.47 6.40 4.09
C MET A 173 -7.64 7.13 4.71
N LEU A 174 -8.51 7.77 3.92
CA LEU A 174 -9.76 8.34 4.43
C LEU A 174 -10.62 7.28 5.13
N ALA A 175 -10.80 6.11 4.50
CA ALA A 175 -11.55 5.01 5.12
C ALA A 175 -10.88 4.54 6.42
N VAL A 176 -9.55 4.40 6.43
CA VAL A 176 -8.80 4.01 7.64
C VAL A 176 -8.97 5.03 8.76
N MET A 177 -8.84 6.32 8.46
CA MET A 177 -9.01 7.39 9.45
C MET A 177 -10.43 7.44 10.00
N GLU A 178 -11.44 7.25 9.16
CA GLU A 178 -12.84 7.21 9.58
C GLU A 178 -13.09 6.08 10.57
N ILE A 179 -12.61 4.86 10.25
CA ILE A 179 -12.68 3.70 11.14
C ILE A 179 -11.97 3.98 12.47
N MET A 180 -10.79 4.61 12.43
CA MET A 180 -10.00 4.93 13.63
C MET A 180 -10.71 5.93 14.55
N HIS A 181 -11.31 6.98 13.98
CA HIS A 181 -11.90 8.08 14.76
C HIS A 181 -13.37 7.83 15.14
N GLY A 182 -14.03 6.84 14.53
CA GLY A 182 -15.44 6.56 14.81
C GLY A 182 -16.34 7.71 14.44
N ILE A 183 -16.01 8.37 13.34
CA ILE A 183 -16.98 9.19 12.64
C ILE A 183 -17.94 8.18 12.01
N MET A 184 -19.03 7.92 12.74
CA MET A 184 -19.99 6.80 12.64
C MET A 184 -19.67 5.59 13.52
#